data_AF-A0ABD2ZBW2-F1
#
_entry.id   AF-A0ABD2ZBW2-F1
#
_cell.length_a   1.000
_cell.length_b   1.000
_cell.length_c   1.000
_cell.angle_alpha   90.00
_cell.angle_beta   90.00
_cell.angle_gamma   90.00
#
_symmetry.space_group_name_H-M   'P 1'
#
loop_
_entity.id
_entity.type
_entity.pdbx_description
1 polymer ?
#
loop_
_entity_poly.entity_id
_entity_poly.type
_entity_poly.pdbx_seq_one_letter_code
_entity_poly.pdbx_strand_id
1 'polypeptide(L)'
;MHEMVKGYNRGDGSARYVVKVDIMKAYDSLRWDFLFCVLELMRFPPKFINWLRLGVQTAMFSLNLNGALTGYFPSSQGLRQGDLVSPYLFILAMVVFSLLLDY
;
A
#
# COMPACT_ATOMS: atom_id res chain seq x y z
N MET A 1 -13.49 9.32 -10.43
CA MET A 1 -13.55 10.80 -10.30
C MET A 1 -14.77 11.40 -11.01
N HIS A 2 -15.04 11.10 -12.29
CA HIS A 2 -16.23 11.61 -12.99
C HIS A 2 -17.56 11.28 -12.29
N GLU A 3 -17.69 10.07 -11.73
CA GLU A 3 -18.86 9.66 -10.92
C GLU A 3 -18.99 10.43 -9.59
N MET A 4 -17.86 10.78 -8.94
CA MET A 4 -17.83 11.42 -7.62
C MET A 4 -18.12 12.92 -7.65
N VAL A 5 -18.02 13.55 -8.83
CA VAL A 5 -18.28 14.99 -9.04
C VAL A 5 -19.69 15.24 -9.58
N LYS A 6 -20.47 14.19 -9.87
CA LYS A 6 -21.89 14.32 -10.26
C LYS A 6 -22.66 15.05 -9.17
N GLY A 7 -23.16 16.25 -9.50
CA GLY A 7 -23.96 17.08 -8.59
C GLY A 7 -23.16 18.07 -7.73
N TYR A 8 -21.82 18.12 -7.85
CA TYR A 8 -20.98 19.08 -7.13
C TYR A 8 -21.39 20.54 -7.41
N ASN A 9 -21.72 20.85 -8.66
CA ASN A 9 -22.11 22.18 -9.14
C ASN A 9 -23.62 22.49 -9.08
N ARG A 10 -24.45 21.68 -8.39
CA ARG A 10 -25.87 22.02 -8.22
C ARG A 10 -25.99 23.19 -7.25
N GLY A 11 -26.48 24.34 -7.73
CA GLY A 11 -26.59 25.60 -6.99
C GLY A 11 -27.65 25.64 -5.87
N ASP A 12 -28.16 24.50 -5.44
CA ASP A 12 -29.20 24.33 -4.41
C ASP A 12 -28.66 23.49 -3.23
N GLY A 13 -27.56 23.92 -2.62
CA GLY A 13 -26.98 23.19 -1.49
C GLY A 13 -25.83 23.91 -0.81
N SER A 14 -25.50 23.48 0.40
CA SER A 14 -24.36 23.97 1.19
C SER A 14 -23.04 23.83 0.42
N ALA A 15 -22.09 24.75 0.65
CA ALA A 15 -20.76 24.70 0.05
C ALA A 15 -20.11 23.32 0.25
N ARG A 16 -19.56 22.75 -0.83
CA ARG A 16 -18.88 21.45 -0.83
C ARG A 16 -17.39 21.67 -1.09
N TYR A 17 -16.55 20.83 -0.50
CA TYR A 17 -15.11 20.81 -0.72
C TYR A 17 -14.69 19.42 -1.16
N VAL A 18 -13.74 19.34 -2.10
CA VAL A 18 -13.09 18.10 -2.49
C VAL A 18 -11.61 18.22 -2.16
N VAL A 19 -11.10 17.24 -1.42
CA VAL A 19 -9.67 17.09 -1.15
C VAL A 19 -9.19 15.86 -1.92
N LYS A 20 -8.20 16.05 -2.78
CA LYS A 20 -7.49 14.95 -3.42
C LYS A 20 -6.18 14.73 -2.68
N VAL A 21 -5.99 13.52 -2.16
CA VAL A 21 -4.74 13.09 -1.51
C VAL A 21 -4.09 12.04 -2.39
N ASP A 22 -2.84 12.29 -2.78
CA ASP A 22 -2.02 11.35 -3.54
C ASP A 22 -0.96 10.74 -2.61
N ILE A 23 -0.88 9.40 -2.55
CA ILE A 23 0.11 8.69 -1.72
C ILE A 23 1.42 8.57 -2.49
N MET A 24 2.46 9.24 -2.01
CA MET A 24 3.79 9.14 -2.61
C MET A 24 4.35 7.73 -2.45
N LYS A 25 4.80 7.13 -3.56
CA LYS A 25 5.44 5.79 -3.61
C LYS A 25 4.65 4.74 -2.81
N ALA A 26 3.36 4.62 -3.08
CA ALA A 26 2.43 3.85 -2.25
C ALA A 26 2.87 2.40 -1.97
N TYR A 27 3.51 1.75 -2.94
CA TYR A 27 4.05 0.40 -2.75
C TYR A 27 5.29 0.40 -1.85
N ASP A 28 6.17 1.38 -1.95
CA ASP A 28 7.43 1.44 -1.19
C ASP A 28 7.21 1.91 0.25
N SER A 29 6.16 2.70 0.49
CA SER A 29 5.84 3.28 1.80
C SER A 29 5.02 2.37 2.72
N LEU A 30 4.56 1.21 2.22
CA LEU A 30 3.76 0.28 3.01
C LEU A 30 4.61 -0.42 4.08
N ARG A 31 4.35 -0.12 5.36
CA ARG A 31 5.00 -0.76 6.50
C ARG A 31 4.62 -2.23 6.62
N TRP A 32 5.61 -3.12 6.75
CA TRP A 32 5.36 -4.56 6.88
C TRP A 32 4.64 -4.94 8.17
N ASP A 33 4.94 -4.26 9.29
CA ASP A 33 4.25 -4.50 10.57
C ASP A 33 2.74 -4.29 10.43
N PHE A 34 2.36 -3.22 9.73
CA PHE A 34 0.97 -2.91 9.43
C PHE A 34 0.36 -3.98 8.51
N LEU A 35 1.05 -4.34 7.43
CA LEU A 35 0.59 -5.38 6.51
C LEU A 35 0.34 -6.72 7.22
N PHE A 36 1.26 -7.17 8.09
CA PHE A 36 1.08 -8.43 8.82
C PHE A 36 -0.04 -8.33 9.86
N CYS A 37 -0.17 -7.20 10.56
CA CYS A 37 -1.30 -6.96 11.45
C CYS A 37 -2.64 -7.06 10.69
N VAL A 38 -2.74 -6.48 9.49
CA VAL A 38 -3.93 -6.58 8.63
C VAL A 38 -4.22 -8.03 8.24
N LEU A 39 -3.21 -8.79 7.81
CA LEU A 39 -3.38 -10.20 7.44
C LEU A 39 -3.83 -11.07 8.63
N GLU A 40 -3.28 -10.81 9.82
CA GLU A 40 -3.67 -11.48 11.06
C GLU A 40 -5.11 -11.13 11.45
N LEU A 41 -5.49 -9.85 11.36
CA LEU A 41 -6.85 -9.37 11.62
C LEU A 41 -7.87 -10.04 10.70
N MET A 42 -7.50 -10.23 9.43
CA MET A 42 -8.32 -10.91 8.42
C MET A 42 -8.28 -12.44 8.49
N ARG A 43 -7.62 -13.01 9.51
CA ARG A 43 -7.56 -14.45 9.77
C ARG A 43 -6.92 -15.26 8.64
N PHE A 44 -5.94 -14.70 7.94
CA PHE A 44 -5.15 -15.49 6.99
C PHE A 44 -4.41 -16.63 7.72
N PRO A 45 -4.19 -17.78 7.04
CA PRO A 45 -3.49 -18.91 7.66
C PRO A 45 -2.08 -18.50 8.14
N PRO A 46 -1.66 -18.86 9.37
CA PRO A 46 -0.35 -18.49 9.90
C PRO A 46 0.82 -18.94 9.01
N LYS A 47 0.68 -20.10 8.34
CA LYS A 47 1.67 -20.60 7.38
C LYS A 47 1.87 -19.65 6.20
N PHE A 48 0.78 -19.10 5.67
CA PHE A 48 0.81 -18.15 4.56
C PHE A 48 1.45 -16.83 4.97
N ILE A 49 1.07 -16.31 6.14
CA ILE A 49 1.67 -15.09 6.72
C ILE A 49 3.19 -15.28 6.91
N ASN A 50 3.62 -16.46 7.37
CA ASN A 50 5.03 -16.76 7.55
C ASN A 50 5.80 -16.82 6.21
N TRP A 51 5.21 -17.40 5.16
CA TRP A 51 5.80 -17.38 3.81
C TRP A 51 5.94 -15.97 3.28
N LEU A 52 4.93 -15.12 3.45
CA LEU A 52 5.01 -13.72 3.08
C LEU A 52 6.10 -13.01 3.89
N ARG A 53 6.15 -13.23 5.21
CA ARG A 53 7.18 -12.65 6.08
C ARG A 53 8.58 -12.96 5.59
N LEU A 54 8.86 -14.23 5.27
CA LEU A 54 10.13 -14.62 4.67
C LEU A 54 10.35 -13.96 3.29
N GLY A 55 9.31 -13.90 2.44
CA GLY A 55 9.41 -13.35 1.08
C GLY A 55 9.69 -11.85 1.02
N VAL A 56 9.06 -11.04 1.89
CA VAL A 56 9.32 -9.59 1.93
C VAL A 56 10.54 -9.23 2.79
N GLN A 57 10.78 -9.89 3.93
CA GLN A 57 11.94 -9.54 4.78
C GLN A 57 13.29 -9.93 4.17
N THR A 58 13.33 -10.90 3.26
CA THR A 58 14.56 -11.24 2.52
C THR A 58 14.81 -10.33 1.32
N ALA A 59 13.93 -9.37 1.05
CA ALA A 59 14.11 -8.45 -0.05
C ALA A 59 15.25 -7.45 0.22
N MET A 60 16.41 -7.74 -0.38
CA MET A 60 17.53 -6.80 -0.47
C MET A 60 17.32 -5.88 -1.68
N PHE A 61 17.63 -4.60 -1.51
CA PHE A 61 17.59 -3.59 -2.57
C PHE A 61 19.02 -3.17 -2.90
N SER A 62 19.27 -2.92 -4.18
CA SER A 62 20.55 -2.40 -4.68
C SER A 62 20.31 -1.20 -5.58
N LEU A 63 21.25 -0.25 -5.58
CA LEU A 63 21.15 0.94 -6.42
C LEU A 63 21.72 0.61 -7.80
N ASN A 64 20.93 0.81 -8.86
CA ASN A 64 21.44 0.76 -10.21
C ASN A 64 21.96 2.15 -10.61
N LEU A 65 23.28 2.29 -10.63
CA LEU A 65 23.97 3.51 -11.08
C LEU A 65 24.63 3.21 -12.43
N ASN A 66 24.14 3.83 -13.50
CA ASN A 66 24.68 3.70 -14.86
C ASN A 66 24.82 2.25 -15.35
N GLY A 67 23.89 1.37 -14.97
CA GLY A 67 23.91 -0.06 -15.35
C GLY A 67 24.68 -0.96 -14.40
N ALA A 68 25.37 -0.40 -13.40
CA ALA A 68 26.06 -1.16 -12.36
C ALA A 68 25.26 -1.16 -11.05
N LEU A 69 24.94 -2.36 -10.56
CA LEU A 69 24.31 -2.54 -9.24
C LEU A 69 25.37 -2.29 -8.16
N THR A 70 25.14 -1.31 -7.30
CA THR A 70 26.07 -0.90 -6.23
C THR A 70 25.36 -0.90 -4.88
N GLY A 71 25.98 -1.58 -3.91
CA GLY A 71 25.49 -1.69 -2.53
C GLY A 71 24.25 -2.56 -2.38
N TYR A 72 24.12 -3.23 -1.24
CA TYR A 72 22.90 -3.90 -0.83
C TYR A 72 22.47 -3.34 0.51
N PHE A 73 21.22 -2.91 0.60
CA PHE A 73 20.63 -2.47 1.85
C PHE A 73 19.33 -3.24 2.10
N PRO A 74 19.05 -3.60 3.37
CA PRO A 74 17.77 -4.16 3.73
C PRO A 74 16.70 -3.08 3.61
N SER A 75 15.52 -3.43 3.12
CA SER A 75 14.35 -2.59 3.35
C SER A 75 13.63 -3.03 4.62
N SER A 76 12.99 -2.08 5.29
CA SER A 76 12.08 -2.31 6.41
C SER A 76 10.61 -2.15 6.02
N GLN A 77 10.34 -1.81 4.75
CA GLN A 77 9.03 -1.50 4.24
C GLN A 77 8.94 -1.70 2.72
N GLY A 78 7.70 -1.76 2.24
CA GLY A 78 7.37 -1.72 0.84
C GLY A 78 7.23 -3.09 0.19
N LEU A 79 6.49 -3.11 -0.91
CA LEU A 79 6.19 -4.30 -1.70
C LEU A 79 6.94 -4.22 -3.04
N ARG A 80 7.43 -5.37 -3.51
CA ARG A 80 8.11 -5.46 -4.80
C ARG A 80 7.11 -5.20 -5.93
N GLN A 81 7.31 -4.12 -6.68
CA GLN A 81 6.57 -3.88 -7.90
C GLN A 81 6.92 -4.95 -8.95
N GLY A 82 5.91 -5.48 -9.63
CA GLY A 82 6.08 -6.54 -10.63
C GLY A 82 5.85 -7.96 -10.11
N ASP A 83 5.67 -8.16 -8.80
CA ASP A 83 5.14 -9.42 -8.26
C ASP A 83 3.62 -9.45 -8.38
N LEU A 84 3.06 -10.62 -8.73
CA LEU A 84 1.62 -10.85 -8.86
C LEU A 84 0.88 -10.70 -7.52
N VAL A 85 1.57 -10.93 -6.39
CA VAL A 85 0.95 -10.90 -5.05
C VAL A 85 0.90 -9.47 -4.48
N SER A 86 1.86 -8.62 -4.83
CA SER A 86 2.00 -7.25 -4.31
C SER A 86 0.74 -6.37 -4.50
N PRO A 87 0.07 -6.34 -5.66
CA PRO A 87 -1.16 -5.55 -5.83
C PRO A 87 -2.28 -5.94 -4.86
N TYR A 88 -2.45 -7.24 -4.60
CA TYR A 88 -3.49 -7.74 -3.69
C TYR A 88 -3.19 -7.39 -2.25
N LEU A 89 -1.95 -7.56 -1.81
CA LEU A 89 -1.52 -7.17 -0.47
C LEU A 89 -1.68 -5.67 -0.24
N PHE A 90 -1.36 -4.87 -1.25
CA PHE A 90 -1.54 -3.42 -1.20
C PHE A 90 -3.02 -3.04 -1.07
N ILE A 91 -3.90 -3.60 -1.90
CA ILE A 91 -5.35 -3.33 -1.82
C ILE A 91 -5.89 -3.71 -0.44
N LEU A 92 -5.50 -4.87 0.08
CA LEU A 92 -5.95 -5.35 1.39
C LEU A 92 -5.58 -4.38 2.52
N ALA A 93 -4.33 -3.95 2.53
CA ALA A 93 -3.83 -2.98 3.49
C ALA A 93 -4.55 -1.63 3.36
N MET A 94 -4.82 -1.19 2.13
CA MET A 94 -5.52 0.07 1.87
C MET A 94 -6.99 0.04 2.28
N VAL A 95 -7.68 -1.11 2.17
CA VAL A 95 -9.06 -1.26 2.67
C VAL A 95 -9.09 -1.03 4.18
N VAL A 96 -8.19 -1.67 4.94
CA VAL A 96 -8.12 -1.45 6.40
C VAL A 96 -7.69 -0.03 6.73
N PHE A 97 -6.72 0.52 6.00
CA PHE A 97 -6.30 1.91 6.18
C PHE A 97 -7.46 2.90 5.96
N SER A 98 -8.29 2.69 4.94
CA SER A 98 -9.49 3.51 4.72
C SER A 98 -10.46 3.44 5.89
N LEU A 99 -10.71 2.23 6.42
CA LEU A 99 -11.58 2.04 7.59
C LEU A 99 -11.03 2.72 8.85
N LEU A 100 -9.70 2.80 9.00
CA LEU A 100 -9.06 3.52 10.11
C LEU A 100 -9.15 5.05 9.97
N LEU A 101 -9.30 5.57 8.74
CA LEU A 101 -9.47 7.00 8.48
C LEU A 101 -10.92 7.47 8.62
N ASP A 102 -11.88 6.55 8.46
CA ASP A 102 -13.31 6.83 8.62
C ASP A 102 -13.74 6.93 10.09
N TYR A 103 -12.84 6.64 11.04
CA TYR A 103 -13.05 6.71 12.49
C TYR A 103 -12.35 7.92 13.09
#